data_AF-A0A0K9NYQ7-F1
#
_entry.id   AF-A0A0K9NYQ7-F1
#
_cell.length_a   1.000
_cell.length_b   1.000
_cell.length_c   1.000
_cell.angle_alpha   90.00
_cell.angle_beta   90.00
_cell.angle_gamma   90.00
#
_symmetry.space_group_name_H-M   'P 1'
#
loop_
_entity.id
_entity.type
_entity.pdbx_description
1 polymer ?
#
loop_
_entity_poly.entity_id
_entity_poly.type
_entity_poly.pdbx_seq_one_letter_code
_entity_poly.pdbx_strand_id
1 'polypeptide(L)'
;MESLIAEATSYSKDENESLEVRAQKALECPCVANLRKGPCGTQFTDAFLCFMKSTSEEKGSDCVHPFVALQDCIKTYPDAFSEDIIGDNISKKEVDKATVQDYKFIPPRWSVKAKQQIS
;
A
#
# COMPACT_ATOMS: atom_id res chain seq x y z
N MET A 1 -27.13 -22.95 -32.66
CA MET A 1 -26.53 -22.89 -31.30
C MET A 1 -25.25 -22.07 -31.37
N GLU A 2 -25.33 -20.86 -31.93
CA GLU A 2 -24.18 -19.96 -32.20
C GLU A 2 -24.45 -18.53 -31.73
N SER A 3 -25.54 -18.31 -30.99
CA SER A 3 -25.94 -16.98 -30.49
C SER A 3 -25.54 -16.73 -29.03
N LEU A 4 -24.98 -17.75 -28.35
CA LEU A 4 -24.64 -17.67 -26.92
C LEU A 4 -23.15 -17.42 -26.67
N ILE A 5 -22.35 -17.23 -27.72
CA ILE A 5 -20.90 -17.04 -27.64
C ILE A 5 -20.50 -15.59 -27.98
N ALA A 6 -21.44 -14.78 -28.47
CA ALA A 6 -21.19 -13.38 -28.87
C ALA A 6 -21.23 -12.39 -27.69
N GLU A 7 -21.77 -12.78 -26.53
CA GLU A 7 -21.76 -11.97 -25.31
C GLU A 7 -20.50 -12.21 -24.45
N ALA A 8 -19.81 -13.33 -24.66
CA ALA A 8 -18.61 -13.69 -23.89
C ALA A 8 -17.31 -13.06 -24.45
N THR A 9 -17.35 -12.47 -25.65
CA THR A 9 -16.15 -11.92 -26.32
C THR A 9 -16.13 -10.39 -26.45
N SER A 10 -17.14 -9.68 -25.94
CA SER A 10 -17.11 -8.21 -25.90
C SER A 10 -16.22 -7.62 -24.81
N TYR A 11 -15.65 -8.42 -23.90
CA TYR A 11 -14.60 -7.93 -22.99
C TYR A 11 -13.23 -7.98 -23.66
N SER A 12 -13.16 -7.46 -24.88
CA SER A 12 -11.90 -7.20 -25.56
C SER A 12 -11.50 -5.74 -25.32
N LYS A 13 -10.57 -5.59 -24.36
CA LYS A 13 -9.49 -4.60 -24.36
C LYS A 13 -9.80 -3.16 -23.95
N ASP A 14 -10.00 -2.97 -22.65
CA ASP A 14 -9.67 -1.72 -21.94
C ASP A 14 -8.88 -2.05 -20.67
N GLU A 15 -7.63 -2.48 -20.87
CA GLU A 15 -6.78 -3.03 -19.79
C GLU A 15 -6.31 -1.94 -18.81
N ASN A 16 -6.44 -0.66 -19.17
CA ASN A 16 -6.13 0.49 -18.32
C ASN A 16 -7.37 0.98 -17.54
N GLU A 17 -8.55 1.01 -18.17
CA GLU A 17 -9.80 1.40 -17.53
C GLU A 17 -10.18 0.41 -16.41
N SER A 18 -9.93 -0.89 -16.62
CA SER A 18 -10.20 -1.90 -15.58
C SER A 18 -9.29 -1.76 -14.36
N LEU A 19 -8.02 -1.38 -14.53
CA LEU A 19 -7.09 -1.22 -13.39
C LEU A 19 -7.43 0.02 -12.56
N GLU A 20 -7.78 1.12 -13.22
CA GLU A 20 -8.19 2.35 -12.52
C GLU A 20 -9.50 2.13 -11.77
N VAL A 21 -10.50 1.49 -12.39
CA VAL A 21 -11.77 1.15 -11.73
C VAL A 21 -11.55 0.20 -10.55
N ARG A 22 -10.67 -0.80 -10.68
CA ARG A 22 -10.33 -1.72 -9.58
C ARG A 22 -9.60 -1.01 -8.44
N ALA A 23 -8.66 -0.12 -8.76
CA ALA A 23 -7.92 0.67 -7.78
C ALA A 23 -8.87 1.61 -7.01
N GLN A 24 -9.76 2.29 -7.73
CA GLN A 24 -10.79 3.15 -7.16
C GLN A 24 -11.72 2.37 -6.23
N LYS A 25 -12.22 1.21 -6.68
CA LYS A 25 -13.09 0.34 -5.88
C LYS A 25 -12.40 -0.19 -4.63
N ALA A 26 -11.10 -0.53 -4.72
CA ALA A 26 -10.33 -0.97 -3.58
C ALA A 26 -10.15 0.15 -2.53
N LEU A 27 -10.05 1.40 -2.97
CA LEU A 27 -9.99 2.58 -2.10
C LEU A 27 -11.31 2.84 -1.35
N GLU A 28 -12.43 2.32 -1.84
CA GLU A 28 -13.75 2.41 -1.20
C GLU A 28 -13.98 1.33 -0.14
N CYS A 29 -13.11 0.33 -0.04
CA CYS A 29 -13.26 -0.75 0.92
C CYS A 29 -13.18 -0.20 2.37
N PRO A 30 -14.11 -0.58 3.27
CA PRO A 30 -14.11 -0.09 4.65
C PRO A 30 -12.82 -0.41 5.41
N CYS A 31 -12.09 -1.45 5.02
CA CYS A 31 -10.80 -1.83 5.61
C CYS A 31 -9.73 -0.73 5.50
N VAL A 32 -9.74 0.06 4.42
CA VAL A 32 -8.77 1.15 4.19
C VAL A 32 -9.35 2.53 4.49
N ALA A 33 -10.62 2.60 4.88
CA ALA A 33 -11.32 3.88 5.08
C ALA A 33 -10.70 4.74 6.19
N ASN A 34 -10.17 4.12 7.24
CA ASN A 34 -9.51 4.83 8.35
C ASN A 34 -8.22 5.52 7.89
N LEU A 35 -7.41 4.82 7.10
CA LEU A 35 -6.16 5.38 6.53
C LEU A 35 -6.47 6.52 5.56
N ARG A 36 -7.53 6.38 4.75
CA ARG A 36 -7.98 7.41 3.79
C ARG A 36 -8.58 8.65 4.45
N LYS A 37 -9.31 8.50 5.56
CA LYS A 37 -9.96 9.63 6.27
C LYS A 37 -9.04 10.31 7.28
N GLY A 38 -7.90 9.71 7.59
CA GLY A 38 -6.93 10.23 8.56
C GLY A 38 -6.10 11.41 8.04
N PRO A 39 -5.19 11.94 8.87
CA PRO A 39 -4.36 13.10 8.54
C PRO A 39 -3.42 12.85 7.34
N CYS A 40 -3.08 11.60 7.05
CA CYS A 40 -2.25 11.20 5.90
C CYS A 40 -3.06 10.62 4.73
N GLY A 41 -4.37 10.84 4.71
CA GLY A 41 -5.28 10.23 3.73
C GLY A 41 -4.92 10.49 2.28
N THR A 42 -4.42 11.69 1.96
CA THR A 42 -3.98 12.06 0.61
C THR A 42 -2.77 11.23 0.19
N GLN A 43 -1.72 11.20 1.03
CA GLN A 43 -0.50 10.42 0.74
C GLN A 43 -0.80 8.92 0.64
N PHE A 44 -1.73 8.42 1.47
CA PHE A 44 -2.18 7.04 1.42
C PHE A 44 -2.88 6.73 0.10
N THR A 45 -3.81 7.59 -0.31
CA THR A 45 -4.57 7.42 -1.55
C THR A 45 -3.64 7.41 -2.76
N ASP A 46 -2.71 8.36 -2.83
CA ASP A 46 -1.77 8.48 -3.95
C ASP A 46 -0.84 7.27 -4.04
N ALA A 47 -0.28 6.83 -2.91
CA ALA A 47 0.58 5.64 -2.87
C ALA A 47 -0.19 4.36 -3.21
N PHE A 48 -1.41 4.21 -2.69
CA PHE A 48 -2.25 3.03 -2.91
C PHE A 48 -2.72 2.92 -4.36
N LEU A 49 -3.19 4.02 -4.96
CA LEU A 49 -3.59 4.03 -6.37
C LEU A 49 -2.39 3.80 -7.29
N CYS A 50 -1.24 4.39 -7.00
CA CYS A 50 -0.02 4.14 -7.75
C CYS A 50 0.35 2.65 -7.70
N PHE A 51 0.36 2.02 -6.52
CA PHE A 51 0.66 0.60 -6.37
C PHE A 51 -0.29 -0.30 -7.16
N MET A 52 -1.60 -0.02 -7.11
CA MET A 52 -2.62 -0.80 -7.82
C MET A 52 -2.51 -0.65 -9.35
N LYS A 53 -2.06 0.52 -9.83
CA LYS A 53 -1.88 0.81 -11.25
C LYS A 53 -0.51 0.43 -11.80
N SER A 54 0.49 0.24 -10.93
CA SER A 54 1.86 -0.12 -11.31
C SER A 54 1.87 -1.37 -12.17
N THR A 55 2.49 -1.29 -13.34
CA THR A 55 2.71 -2.42 -14.27
C THR A 55 4.13 -2.96 -14.21
N SER A 56 4.97 -2.40 -13.34
CA SER A 56 6.35 -2.82 -13.13
C SER A 56 6.46 -4.29 -12.69
N GLU A 57 7.57 -4.94 -13.06
CA GLU A 57 7.86 -6.34 -12.71
C GLU A 57 7.78 -6.57 -11.20
N GLU A 58 8.36 -5.65 -10.43
CA GLU A 58 8.10 -5.53 -9.01
C GLU A 58 7.04 -4.43 -8.79
N LYS A 59 5.83 -4.83 -8.41
CA LYS A 59 4.70 -3.91 -8.21
C LYS A 59 5.07 -2.78 -7.25
N GLY A 60 4.82 -1.55 -7.68
CA GLY A 60 5.06 -0.35 -6.89
C GLY A 60 6.51 0.12 -6.84
N SER A 61 7.44 -0.52 -7.56
CA SER A 61 8.83 -0.05 -7.69
C SER A 61 8.94 1.33 -8.36
N ASP A 62 7.98 1.68 -9.21
CA ASP A 62 7.78 3.01 -9.81
C ASP A 62 7.07 4.02 -8.87
N CYS A 63 6.54 3.55 -7.73
CA CYS A 63 5.70 4.31 -6.80
C CYS A 63 6.40 4.64 -5.48
N VAL A 64 7.73 4.54 -5.41
CA VAL A 64 8.49 4.72 -4.16
C VAL A 64 8.27 6.10 -3.55
N HIS A 65 8.21 7.16 -4.37
CA HIS A 65 8.04 8.54 -3.87
C HIS A 65 6.73 8.75 -3.08
N PRO A 66 5.55 8.37 -3.63
CA PRO A 66 4.30 8.36 -2.87
C PRO A 66 4.38 7.61 -1.53
N PHE A 67 5.01 6.43 -1.50
CA PHE A 67 5.15 5.65 -0.27
C PHE A 67 6.07 6.31 0.77
N VAL A 68 7.15 6.96 0.33
CA VAL A 68 8.02 7.73 1.22
C VAL A 68 7.26 8.90 1.83
N ALA A 69 6.48 9.64 1.03
CA ALA A 69 5.69 10.75 1.52
C ALA A 69 4.60 10.31 2.52
N LEU A 70 4.00 9.15 2.31
CA LEU A 70 3.09 8.54 3.30
C LEU A 70 3.82 8.21 4.60
N GLN A 71 5.00 7.59 4.52
CA GLN A 71 5.81 7.26 5.70
C GLN A 71 6.18 8.52 6.49
N ASP A 72 6.58 9.60 5.82
CA ASP A 72 6.95 10.86 6.47
C ASP A 72 5.74 11.56 7.11
N CYS A 73 4.56 11.42 6.51
CA CYS A 73 3.33 11.89 7.15
C CYS A 73 3.01 11.08 8.41
N ILE A 74 3.10 9.75 8.37
CA ILE A 74 2.84 8.89 9.54
C ILE A 74 3.78 9.26 10.70
N LYS A 75 5.05 9.53 10.41
CA LYS A 75 6.04 10.00 11.40
C LYS A 75 5.64 11.31 12.08
N THR A 76 4.91 12.18 11.38
CA THR A 76 4.47 13.48 11.90
C THR A 76 3.23 13.34 12.79
N TYR A 77 2.44 12.27 12.62
CA TYR A 77 1.20 12.02 13.35
C TYR A 77 1.18 10.66 14.06
N PRO A 78 2.14 10.36 14.94
CA PRO A 78 2.22 9.06 15.61
C PRO A 78 0.94 8.74 16.40
N ASP A 79 0.31 9.71 17.06
CA ASP A 79 -0.91 9.46 17.84
C ASP A 79 -2.15 9.11 17.00
N ALA A 80 -2.11 9.32 15.67
CA ALA A 80 -3.22 9.03 14.77
C ALA A 80 -3.17 7.62 14.16
N PHE A 81 -2.07 6.89 14.36
CA PHE A 81 -1.87 5.54 13.85
C PHE A 81 -1.67 4.58 15.02
N SER A 82 -2.18 3.35 14.91
CA SER A 82 -1.91 2.32 15.92
C SER A 82 -0.41 2.04 16.00
N GLU A 83 0.06 1.63 17.17
CA GLU A 83 1.47 1.22 17.38
C GLU A 83 1.90 0.14 16.37
N ASP A 84 0.95 -0.69 15.90
CA ASP A 84 1.15 -1.67 14.82
C ASP A 84 1.61 -1.09 13.49
N ILE A 85 1.23 0.15 13.16
CA ILE A 85 1.55 0.82 11.88
C ILE A 85 2.83 1.65 12.00
N ILE A 86 3.15 2.12 13.20
CA ILE A 86 4.31 2.99 13.46
C ILE A 86 5.61 2.17 13.43
N GLY A 87 5.54 0.87 13.76
CA GLY A 87 6.65 -0.06 13.69
C GLY A 87 7.78 0.26 14.69
N ASP A 88 8.52 -0.76 15.09
CA ASP A 88 9.58 -0.76 16.13
C ASP A 88 10.75 0.24 15.92
N ASN A 89 10.71 1.09 14.89
CA ASN A 89 11.77 2.05 14.59
C ASN A 89 11.46 3.50 15.03
N ILE A 90 10.28 3.79 15.60
CA ILE A 90 9.84 5.20 15.79
C ILE A 90 9.33 5.54 17.20
N SER A 91 9.57 4.74 18.24
CA SER A 91 9.41 5.22 19.63
C SER A 91 10.26 4.47 20.65
N LYS A 92 11.31 5.15 21.15
CA LYS A 92 11.86 4.87 22.48
C LYS A 92 10.81 5.26 23.53
N LYS A 93 9.96 4.34 23.97
CA LYS A 93 9.51 4.24 25.37
C LYS A 93 9.17 2.78 25.67
N GLU A 94 9.83 2.26 26.70
CA GLU A 94 9.59 0.93 27.28
C GLU A 94 8.16 0.85 27.83
N VAL A 95 7.34 -0.07 27.33
CA VAL A 95 6.17 -0.61 28.05
C VAL A 95 6.05 -2.12 27.80
N ASP A 96 6.00 -2.82 28.92
CA ASP A 96 5.80 -4.22 29.25
C ASP A 96 5.32 -5.24 28.19
N LYS A 97 6.14 -6.29 28.10
CA LYS A 97 5.92 -7.67 27.64
C LYS A 97 4.52 -8.24 27.94
N ALA A 98 3.64 -8.31 26.93
CA ALA A 98 2.84 -9.51 26.61
C ALA A 98 1.94 -9.29 25.38
N THR A 99 1.93 -10.27 24.48
CA THR A 99 1.07 -10.41 23.28
C THR A 99 1.60 -9.75 21.99
N VAL A 100 2.78 -10.17 21.55
CA VAL A 100 3.16 -10.06 20.12
C VAL A 100 2.66 -11.32 19.41
N GLN A 101 1.63 -11.19 18.56
CA GLN A 101 1.41 -12.19 17.52
C GLN A 101 2.39 -11.89 16.39
N ASP A 102 3.26 -12.87 16.14
CA ASP A 102 4.30 -12.90 15.11
C ASP A 102 3.68 -12.72 13.72
N TYR A 103 3.58 -11.48 13.24
CA TYR A 103 3.46 -11.23 11.81
C TYR A 103 4.80 -10.70 11.31
N LYS A 104 5.52 -11.54 10.58
CA LYS A 104 6.81 -11.22 10.00
C LYS A 104 6.57 -10.45 8.69
N PHE A 105 6.60 -9.12 8.73
CA PHE A 105 6.72 -8.34 7.50
C PHE A 105 8.07 -8.66 6.85
N ILE A 106 8.05 -9.37 5.72
CA ILE A 106 9.24 -9.68 4.94
C ILE A 106 9.52 -8.45 4.05
N PRO A 107 10.60 -7.67 4.31
CA PRO A 107 10.94 -6.54 3.48
C PRO A 107 11.33 -7.03 2.07
N PRO A 108 10.96 -6.30 1.01
CA PRO A 108 11.31 -6.68 -0.35
C PRO A 108 12.83 -6.69 -0.53
N ARG A 109 13.35 -7.55 -1.42
CA ARG A 109 14.79 -7.87 -1.51
C ARG A 109 15.67 -6.65 -1.79
N TRP A 110 15.13 -5.59 -2.40
CA TRP A 110 15.85 -4.35 -2.66
C TRP A 110 16.05 -3.49 -1.41
N SER A 111 15.08 -3.46 -0.47
CA SER A 111 15.18 -2.65 0.75
C SER A 111 16.30 -3.12 1.68
N VAL A 112 16.70 -4.39 1.57
CA VAL A 112 17.79 -4.97 2.37
C VAL A 112 19.18 -4.57 1.84
N LYS A 113 19.32 -4.28 0.54
CA LYS A 113 20.62 -3.97 -0.08
C LYS A 113 21.18 -2.59 0.27
N ALA A 114 20.37 -1.69 0.81
CA ALA A 114 20.79 -0.31 1.13
C ALA A 114 21.60 -0.18 2.44
N LYS A 115 21.68 -1.24 3.28
CA LYS A 115 22.39 -1.17 4.57
C LYS A 115 23.87 -1.60 4.52
N GLN A 116 24.40 -2.02 3.37
CA GLN A 116 25.77 -2.53 3.25
C GLN A 116 26.78 -1.52 2.64
N GLN A 117 26.35 -0.29 2.33
CA GLN A 117 27.16 0.72 1.61
C GLN A 117 27.24 2.06 2.38
N ILE A 118 27.26 2.01 3.71
CA ILE A 118 27.64 3.15 4.54
C ILE A 118 28.72 2.63 5.48
N SER A 119 29.96 2.73 5.02
CA SER A 119 31.17 2.50 5.80
C SER A 119 31.50 3.72 6.66
#